data_AF-F3M8H3-F1
#
_entry.id   AF-F3M8H3-F1
#
_cell.length_a   1.000
_cell.length_b   1.000
_cell.length_c   1.000
_cell.angle_alpha   90.00
_cell.angle_beta   90.00
_cell.angle_gamma   90.00
#
_symmetry.space_group_name_H-M   'P 1'
#
loop_
_entity.id
_entity.type
_entity.pdbx_description
1 polymer ?
#
loop_
_entity_poly.entity_id
_entity_poly.type
_entity_poly.pdbx_seq_one_letter_code
_entity_poly.pdbx_strand_id
1 'polypeptide(L)'
;MRKKGANGQESRARLLIVAANEFAKSGYHQTKISTIVSRAGLTQPSFYLYFESKEAIFRELMEKFRSELKGLIEGSRLESGIDEAHVAGRLLGVLTGLFTFLGKDPDLTQIGFFIGDDSAIVKAEMAAMIEQNLKGEQQDGYFDRDSDMHIVAECLVGVIERLTSQQLLTGKRTPEDLARHVVSLFMHGISIYPAK
;
A
#
# COMPACT_ATOMS: atom_id res chain seq x y z
N MET A 1 2.85 3.34 40.79
CA MET A 1 3.66 2.28 40.14
C MET A 1 3.43 2.36 38.63
N ARG A 2 4.46 2.61 37.83
CA ARG A 2 4.33 2.81 36.37
C ARG A 2 4.31 1.44 35.67
N LYS A 3 3.24 1.11 34.93
CA LYS A 3 3.07 -0.17 34.20
C LYS A 3 4.21 -0.35 33.19
N LYS A 4 5.22 -1.17 33.53
CA LYS A 4 6.42 -1.43 32.71
C LYS A 4 6.11 -1.96 31.29
N GLY A 5 4.96 -2.59 31.07
CA GLY A 5 4.57 -3.12 29.74
C GLY A 5 4.05 -2.06 28.76
N ALA A 6 3.24 -1.09 29.22
CA ALA A 6 2.66 -0.06 28.36
C ALA A 6 3.72 0.91 27.80
N ASN A 7 4.69 1.29 28.64
CA ASN A 7 5.82 2.13 28.23
C ASN A 7 6.71 1.46 27.16
N GLY A 8 6.83 0.12 27.18
CA GLY A 8 7.72 -0.61 26.28
C GLY A 8 7.19 -0.67 24.85
N GLN A 9 5.90 -1.04 24.72
CA GLN A 9 5.21 -1.06 23.42
C GLN A 9 5.14 0.34 22.81
N GLU A 10 4.85 1.37 23.61
CA GLU A 10 4.83 2.76 23.15
C GLU A 10 6.23 3.25 22.69
N SER A 11 7.30 2.85 23.39
CA SER A 11 8.67 3.19 23.00
C SER A 11 9.04 2.52 21.68
N ARG A 12 8.69 1.24 21.51
CA ARG A 12 8.91 0.48 20.27
C ARG A 12 8.14 1.08 19.09
N ALA A 13 6.87 1.44 19.30
CA ALA A 13 6.05 2.09 18.27
C ALA A 13 6.64 3.45 17.85
N ARG A 14 7.12 4.25 18.80
CA ARG A 14 7.82 5.51 18.50
C ARG A 14 9.09 5.30 17.68
N LEU A 15 9.88 4.26 18.00
CA LEU A 15 11.06 3.92 17.19
C LEU A 15 10.68 3.60 15.74
N LEU A 16 9.63 2.81 15.50
CA LEU A 16 9.16 2.47 14.15
C LEU A 16 8.72 3.72 13.37
N ILE A 17 7.89 4.57 13.97
CA ILE A 17 7.39 5.80 13.34
C ILE A 17 8.55 6.72 12.97
N VAL A 18 9.46 6.97 13.92
CA VAL A 18 10.61 7.85 13.69
C VAL A 18 11.57 7.24 12.66
N ALA A 19 11.79 5.93 12.69
CA ALA A 19 12.65 5.27 11.72
C ALA A 19 12.06 5.37 10.31
N ALA A 20 10.77 5.10 10.12
CA ALA A 20 10.10 5.27 8.82
C ALA A 20 10.28 6.69 8.28
N ASN A 21 10.05 7.70 9.14
CA ASN A 21 10.25 9.11 8.78
C ASN A 21 11.70 9.44 8.38
N GLU A 22 12.69 8.96 9.14
CA GLU A 22 14.10 9.20 8.83
C GLU A 22 14.52 8.50 7.54
N PHE A 23 14.07 7.26 7.32
CA PHE A 23 14.34 6.50 6.11
C PHE A 23 13.71 7.14 4.87
N ALA A 24 12.47 7.63 4.98
CA ALA A 24 11.79 8.32 3.89
C ALA A 24 12.48 9.64 3.50
N LYS A 25 12.99 10.39 4.50
CA LYS A 25 13.61 11.70 4.29
C LYS A 25 15.06 11.65 3.86
N SER A 26 15.86 10.83 4.53
CA SER A 26 17.33 10.81 4.36
C SER A 26 17.83 9.58 3.59
N GLY A 27 16.94 8.65 3.27
CA GLY A 27 17.29 7.34 2.75
C GLY A 27 17.81 6.38 3.82
N TYR A 28 17.78 5.10 3.49
CA TYR A 28 18.21 4.01 4.39
C TYR A 28 19.69 4.16 4.80
N HIS A 29 20.58 4.37 3.84
CA HIS A 29 22.03 4.36 4.08
C HIS A 29 22.49 5.53 4.98
N GLN A 30 21.96 6.74 4.76
CA GLN A 30 22.40 7.94 5.50
C GLN A 30 21.80 8.02 6.91
N THR A 31 20.67 7.34 7.14
CA THR A 31 20.02 7.32 8.46
C THR A 31 20.88 6.60 9.50
N LYS A 32 21.05 7.25 10.66
CA LYS A 32 21.83 6.73 11.81
C LYS A 32 20.90 6.36 12.97
N ILE A 33 21.22 5.26 13.67
CA ILE A 33 20.49 4.84 14.88
C ILE A 33 20.47 5.97 15.94
N SER A 34 21.57 6.71 16.09
CA SER A 34 21.64 7.87 17.00
C SER A 34 20.56 8.93 16.72
N THR A 35 20.27 9.18 15.44
CA THR A 35 19.26 10.16 15.03
C THR A 35 17.86 9.65 15.35
N ILE A 36 17.59 8.37 15.05
CA ILE A 36 16.30 7.73 15.33
C ILE A 36 15.99 7.79 16.83
N VAL A 37 16.91 7.36 17.68
CA VAL A 37 16.65 7.33 19.13
C VAL A 37 16.51 8.74 19.71
N SER A 38 17.32 9.69 19.24
CA SER A 38 17.23 11.09 19.68
C SER A 38 15.86 11.68 19.37
N ARG A 39 15.36 11.49 18.14
CA ARG A 39 14.03 11.95 17.72
C ARG A 39 12.88 11.19 18.39
N ALA A 40 13.08 9.92 18.75
CA ALA A 40 12.11 9.14 19.51
C ALA A 40 12.08 9.49 21.01
N GLY A 41 13.00 10.34 21.50
CA GLY A 41 13.15 10.63 22.93
C GLY A 41 13.69 9.46 23.73
N LEU A 42 14.53 8.64 23.11
CA LEU A 42 15.12 7.42 23.65
C LEU A 42 16.66 7.46 23.53
N THR A 43 17.31 6.46 24.13
CA THR A 43 18.77 6.31 24.07
C THR A 43 19.17 5.17 23.14
N GLN A 44 20.42 5.16 22.67
CA GLN A 44 20.94 4.04 21.88
C GLN A 44 20.82 2.68 22.60
N PRO A 45 21.18 2.54 23.89
CA PRO A 45 20.92 1.31 24.63
C PRO A 45 19.44 0.88 24.59
N SER A 46 18.51 1.84 24.64
CA SER A 46 17.07 1.54 24.54
C SER A 46 16.65 0.99 23.17
N PHE A 47 17.32 1.36 22.08
CA PHE A 47 17.05 0.81 20.75
C PHE A 47 17.36 -0.68 20.70
N TYR A 48 18.54 -1.07 21.21
CA TYR A 48 19.00 -2.46 21.21
C TYR A 48 18.19 -3.37 22.14
N LEU A 49 17.28 -2.83 22.96
CA LEU A 49 16.27 -3.63 23.67
C LEU A 49 15.16 -4.14 22.74
N TYR A 50 14.95 -3.52 21.58
CA TYR A 50 13.85 -3.83 20.66
C TYR A 50 14.33 -4.29 19.28
N PHE A 51 15.46 -3.79 18.81
CA PHE A 51 15.97 -4.04 17.47
C PHE A 51 17.48 -4.30 17.51
N GLU A 52 17.92 -5.40 16.90
CA GLU A 52 19.32 -5.80 16.88
C GLU A 52 20.19 -4.88 16.01
N SER A 53 19.59 -4.23 15.02
CA SER A 53 20.30 -3.35 14.08
C SER A 53 19.36 -2.38 13.35
N LYS A 54 19.94 -1.49 12.52
CA LYS A 54 19.20 -0.61 11.61
C LYS A 54 18.46 -1.42 10.53
N GLU A 55 19.09 -2.49 10.06
CA GLU A 55 18.54 -3.44 9.10
C GLU A 55 17.30 -4.14 9.68
N ALA A 56 17.34 -4.51 10.97
CA ALA A 56 16.23 -5.21 11.63
C ALA A 56 14.96 -4.35 11.68
N ILE A 57 15.07 -3.09 12.13
CA ILE A 57 13.92 -2.17 12.18
C ILE A 57 13.41 -1.81 10.77
N PHE A 58 14.30 -1.65 9.79
CA PHE A 58 13.91 -1.38 8.41
C PHE A 58 13.15 -2.57 7.80
N ARG A 59 13.68 -3.78 7.97
CA ARG A 59 13.05 -5.01 7.48
C ARG A 59 11.66 -5.20 8.07
N GLU A 60 11.51 -4.99 9.37
CA GLU A 60 10.20 -5.09 10.01
C GLU A 60 9.18 -4.09 9.44
N LEU A 61 9.59 -2.84 9.18
CA LEU A 61 8.73 -1.86 8.50
C LEU A 61 8.31 -2.37 7.11
N MET A 62 9.25 -2.93 6.35
CA MET A 62 8.98 -3.43 5.00
C MET A 62 8.07 -4.66 5.01
N GLU A 63 8.33 -5.61 5.90
CA GLU A 63 7.50 -6.81 6.08
C GLU A 63 6.09 -6.44 6.50
N LYS A 64 5.93 -5.49 7.43
CA LYS A 64 4.63 -4.97 7.84
C LYS A 64 3.88 -4.34 6.66
N PHE A 65 4.55 -3.47 5.90
CA PHE A 65 3.94 -2.83 4.72
C PHE A 65 3.50 -3.86 3.68
N ARG A 66 4.38 -4.80 3.32
CA ARG A 66 4.07 -5.85 2.33
C ARG A 66 2.96 -6.76 2.80
N SER A 67 2.98 -7.20 4.06
CA SER A 67 1.95 -8.10 4.59
C SER A 67 0.58 -7.44 4.61
N GLU A 68 0.49 -6.15 4.97
CA GLU A 68 -0.78 -5.42 4.96
C GLU A 68 -1.28 -5.18 3.52
N LEU A 69 -0.39 -4.78 2.61
CA LEU A 69 -0.72 -4.61 1.19
C LEU A 69 -1.22 -5.92 0.57
N LYS A 70 -0.49 -7.01 0.80
CA LYS A 70 -0.85 -8.35 0.34
C LYS A 70 -2.22 -8.77 0.86
N GLY A 71 -2.48 -8.62 2.16
CA GLY A 71 -3.77 -8.99 2.75
C GLY A 71 -4.95 -8.19 2.17
N LEU A 72 -4.74 -6.91 1.80
CA LEU A 72 -5.77 -6.11 1.15
C LEU A 72 -6.10 -6.62 -0.26
N ILE A 73 -5.08 -7.04 -1.03
CA ILE A 73 -5.27 -7.53 -2.41
C ILE A 73 -5.84 -8.94 -2.39
N GLU A 74 -5.32 -9.85 -1.56
CA GLU A 74 -5.87 -11.22 -1.44
C GLU A 74 -7.34 -11.20 -0.98
N GLY A 75 -7.69 -10.25 -0.10
CA GLY A 75 -9.07 -10.03 0.34
C GLY A 75 -9.96 -9.27 -0.65
N SER A 76 -9.44 -8.85 -1.81
CA SER A 76 -10.19 -8.04 -2.78
C SER A 76 -10.93 -8.85 -3.83
N ARG A 77 -10.70 -10.16 -3.91
CA ARG A 77 -11.36 -11.03 -4.89
C ARG A 77 -12.88 -10.94 -4.72
N LEU A 78 -13.60 -10.70 -5.82
CA LEU A 78 -15.06 -10.71 -5.78
C LEU A 78 -15.57 -12.11 -5.45
N GLU A 79 -16.62 -12.17 -4.61
CA GLU A 79 -17.32 -13.41 -4.34
C GLU A 79 -17.99 -13.91 -5.64
N SER A 80 -17.91 -15.21 -5.91
CA SER A 80 -18.55 -15.80 -7.09
C SER A 80 -20.08 -15.79 -6.92
N GLY A 81 -20.81 -15.42 -7.98
CA GLY A 81 -22.27 -15.32 -7.98
C GLY A 81 -22.86 -14.03 -7.40
N ILE A 82 -22.08 -12.96 -7.20
CA ILE A 82 -22.64 -11.64 -6.89
C ILE A 82 -23.38 -11.08 -8.10
N ASP A 83 -24.44 -10.31 -7.83
CA ASP A 83 -25.14 -9.57 -8.86
C ASP A 83 -24.22 -8.52 -9.49
N GLU A 84 -24.18 -8.48 -10.83
CA GLU A 84 -23.38 -7.58 -11.65
C GLU A 84 -23.57 -6.11 -11.24
N ALA A 85 -24.79 -5.73 -10.82
CA ALA A 85 -25.09 -4.38 -10.35
C ALA A 85 -24.27 -3.95 -9.12
N HIS A 86 -23.71 -4.91 -8.36
CA HIS A 86 -22.91 -4.64 -7.17
C HIS A 86 -21.39 -4.69 -7.43
N VAL A 87 -20.94 -5.18 -8.59
CA VAL A 87 -19.51 -5.32 -8.92
C VAL A 87 -18.77 -3.98 -8.78
N ALA A 88 -19.29 -2.93 -9.42
CA ALA A 88 -18.67 -1.59 -9.35
C ALA A 88 -18.59 -1.05 -7.91
N GLY A 89 -19.61 -1.29 -7.09
CA GLY A 89 -19.62 -0.89 -5.68
C GLY A 89 -18.58 -1.63 -4.84
N ARG A 90 -18.36 -2.93 -5.11
CA ARG A 90 -17.31 -3.72 -4.47
C ARG A 90 -15.92 -3.23 -4.86
N LEU A 91 -15.68 -3.01 -6.15
CA LEU A 91 -14.41 -2.46 -6.64
C LEU A 91 -14.10 -1.07 -6.06
N LEU A 92 -15.13 -0.23 -5.91
CA LEU A 92 -15.00 1.06 -5.24
C LEU A 92 -14.53 0.91 -3.79
N GLY A 93 -15.13 -0.03 -3.04
CA GLY A 93 -14.74 -0.33 -1.66
C GLY A 93 -13.29 -0.82 -1.56
N VAL A 94 -12.91 -1.76 -2.42
CA VAL A 94 -11.53 -2.29 -2.51
C VAL A 94 -10.52 -1.16 -2.75
N LEU A 95 -10.72 -0.37 -3.80
CA LEU A 95 -9.80 0.71 -4.16
C LEU A 95 -9.77 1.82 -3.10
N THR A 96 -10.90 2.11 -2.47
CA THR A 96 -10.95 3.05 -1.34
C THR A 96 -10.12 2.54 -0.16
N GLY A 97 -10.24 1.25 0.17
CA GLY A 97 -9.43 0.61 1.23
C GLY A 97 -7.94 0.68 0.91
N LEU A 98 -7.56 0.37 -0.33
CA LEU A 98 -6.18 0.42 -0.80
C LEU A 98 -5.58 1.84 -0.74
N PHE A 99 -6.27 2.85 -1.29
CA PHE A 99 -5.79 4.23 -1.19
C PHE A 99 -5.78 4.73 0.26
N THR A 100 -6.71 4.29 1.10
CA THR A 100 -6.69 4.64 2.53
C THR A 100 -5.44 4.07 3.21
N PHE A 101 -5.09 2.82 2.92
CA PHE A 101 -3.85 2.21 3.40
C PHE A 101 -2.62 2.97 2.93
N LEU A 102 -2.50 3.24 1.63
CA LEU A 102 -1.37 3.97 1.05
C LEU A 102 -1.25 5.41 1.57
N GLY A 103 -2.37 6.03 1.97
CA GLY A 103 -2.40 7.38 2.54
C GLY A 103 -2.21 7.45 4.06
N LYS A 104 -2.32 6.32 4.78
CA LYS A 104 -2.30 6.29 6.26
C LYS A 104 -0.95 6.66 6.85
N ASP A 105 0.14 6.20 6.22
CA ASP A 105 1.51 6.49 6.63
C ASP A 105 2.34 6.83 5.38
N PRO A 106 2.41 8.12 4.99
CA PRO A 106 3.13 8.55 3.80
C PRO A 106 4.61 8.18 3.80
N ASP A 107 5.25 8.19 4.97
CA ASP A 107 6.68 7.85 5.08
C ASP A 107 6.86 6.36 4.80
N LEU A 108 6.04 5.50 5.41
CA LEU A 108 6.06 4.05 5.16
C LEU A 108 5.71 3.71 3.70
N THR A 109 4.72 4.38 3.11
CA THR A 109 4.38 4.23 1.70
C THR A 109 5.52 4.68 0.79
N GLN A 110 6.20 5.78 1.12
CA GLN A 110 7.35 6.25 0.36
C GLN A 110 8.45 5.18 0.32
N ILE A 111 8.85 4.66 1.48
CA ILE A 111 9.90 3.63 1.57
C ILE A 111 9.47 2.29 0.96
N GLY A 112 8.23 1.86 1.20
CA GLY A 112 7.73 0.54 0.78
C GLY A 112 7.35 0.45 -0.70
N PHE A 113 6.92 1.57 -1.29
CA PHE A 113 6.28 1.57 -2.62
C PHE A 113 7.02 2.40 -3.68
N PHE A 114 7.82 3.40 -3.28
CA PHE A 114 8.44 4.34 -4.23
C PHE A 114 9.97 4.34 -4.25
N ILE A 115 10.63 4.31 -3.09
CA ILE A 115 12.08 4.56 -3.01
C ILE A 115 12.91 3.39 -2.47
N GLY A 116 12.30 2.44 -1.77
CA GLY A 116 13.03 1.29 -1.26
C GLY A 116 13.59 0.43 -2.39
N ASP A 117 14.73 -0.22 -2.13
CA ASP A 117 15.41 -1.08 -3.12
C ASP A 117 14.48 -2.15 -3.70
N ASP A 118 13.54 -2.62 -2.88
CA ASP A 118 12.56 -3.65 -3.27
C ASP A 118 11.24 -3.09 -3.80
N SER A 119 11.08 -1.77 -3.95
CA SER A 119 9.82 -1.15 -4.39
C SER A 119 9.34 -1.68 -5.75
N ALA A 120 10.27 -1.97 -6.66
CA ALA A 120 9.96 -2.60 -7.94
C ALA A 120 9.39 -4.03 -7.77
N ILE A 121 9.96 -4.80 -6.84
CA ILE A 121 9.49 -6.16 -6.52
C ILE A 121 8.09 -6.09 -5.91
N VAL A 122 7.86 -5.17 -4.97
CA VAL A 122 6.54 -4.97 -4.35
C VAL A 122 5.47 -4.65 -5.38
N LYS A 123 5.78 -3.79 -6.37
CA LYS A 123 4.85 -3.44 -7.46
C LYS A 123 4.59 -4.62 -8.40
N ALA A 124 5.61 -5.41 -8.72
CA ALA A 124 5.46 -6.62 -9.53
C ALA A 124 4.62 -7.70 -8.81
N GLU A 125 4.85 -7.92 -7.51
CA GLU A 125 4.04 -8.81 -6.69
C GLU A 125 2.58 -8.35 -6.62
N MET A 126 2.37 -7.03 -6.45
CA MET A 126 1.04 -6.42 -6.46
C MET A 126 0.33 -6.65 -7.80
N ALA A 127 1.02 -6.43 -8.94
CA ALA A 127 0.46 -6.68 -10.27
C ALA A 127 0.05 -8.15 -10.44
N ALA A 128 0.92 -9.08 -10.06
CA ALA A 128 0.63 -10.53 -10.15
C ALA A 128 -0.59 -10.95 -9.32
N MET A 129 -0.73 -10.42 -8.09
CA MET A 129 -1.89 -10.71 -7.24
C MET A 129 -3.18 -10.12 -7.81
N ILE A 130 -3.13 -8.89 -8.34
CA ILE A 130 -4.28 -8.26 -9.01
C ILE A 130 -4.67 -9.08 -10.24
N GLU A 131 -3.72 -9.48 -11.07
CA GLU A 131 -3.96 -10.32 -12.25
C GLU A 131 -4.65 -11.63 -11.87
N GLN A 132 -4.21 -12.28 -10.78
CA GLN A 132 -4.83 -13.51 -10.30
C GLN A 132 -6.31 -13.30 -9.91
N ASN A 133 -6.62 -12.22 -9.20
CA ASN A 133 -8.01 -11.89 -8.85
C ASN A 133 -8.85 -11.59 -10.09
N LEU A 134 -8.34 -10.74 -10.98
CA LEU A 134 -9.00 -10.36 -12.22
C LEU A 134 -9.28 -11.56 -13.13
N LYS A 135 -8.35 -12.52 -13.23
CA LYS A 135 -8.55 -13.77 -13.96
C LYS A 135 -9.66 -14.62 -13.34
N GLY A 136 -9.73 -14.69 -12.01
CA GLY A 136 -10.83 -15.36 -11.31
C GLY A 136 -12.18 -14.69 -11.60
N GLU A 137 -12.21 -13.36 -11.58
CA GLU A 137 -13.41 -12.55 -11.86
C GLU A 137 -13.85 -12.65 -13.32
N GLN A 138 -12.90 -12.72 -14.26
CA GLN A 138 -13.15 -13.00 -15.68
C GLN A 138 -13.72 -14.41 -15.89
N GLN A 139 -13.21 -15.42 -15.18
CA GLN A 139 -13.75 -16.79 -15.21
C GLN A 139 -15.17 -16.87 -14.65
N ASP A 140 -15.45 -16.10 -13.59
CA ASP A 140 -16.78 -15.97 -12.99
C ASP A 140 -17.76 -15.17 -13.88
N GLY A 141 -17.27 -14.55 -14.97
CA GLY A 141 -18.08 -13.88 -15.98
C GLY A 141 -18.34 -12.40 -15.71
N TYR A 142 -17.63 -11.79 -14.75
CA TYR A 142 -17.80 -10.37 -14.43
C TYR A 142 -17.11 -9.44 -15.44
N PHE A 143 -16.09 -9.92 -16.14
CA PHE A 143 -15.33 -9.13 -17.10
C PHE A 143 -15.27 -9.78 -18.47
N ASP A 144 -14.97 -8.95 -19.47
CA ASP A 144 -14.80 -9.35 -20.86
C ASP A 144 -13.75 -10.48 -21.00
N ARG A 145 -14.12 -11.53 -21.74
CA ARG A 145 -13.29 -12.74 -21.93
C ARG A 145 -12.09 -12.52 -22.84
N ASP A 146 -12.16 -11.52 -23.72
CA ASP A 146 -11.10 -11.25 -24.69
C ASP A 146 -10.06 -10.24 -24.15
N SER A 147 -10.36 -9.61 -23.01
CA SER A 147 -9.46 -8.66 -22.35
C SER A 147 -8.26 -9.35 -21.68
N ASP A 148 -7.06 -8.82 -21.90
CA ASP A 148 -5.83 -9.31 -21.28
C ASP A 148 -5.69 -8.79 -19.83
N MET A 149 -6.01 -9.66 -18.86
CA MET A 149 -5.98 -9.30 -17.44
C MET A 149 -4.57 -9.00 -16.91
N HIS A 150 -3.50 -9.48 -17.57
CA HIS A 150 -2.14 -9.09 -17.21
C HIS A 150 -1.91 -7.61 -17.51
N ILE A 151 -2.28 -7.16 -18.71
CA ILE A 151 -2.18 -5.75 -19.11
C ILE A 151 -3.09 -4.86 -18.25
N VAL A 152 -4.30 -5.32 -17.92
CA VAL A 152 -5.20 -4.58 -17.02
C VAL A 152 -4.58 -4.41 -15.63
N ALA A 153 -3.97 -5.47 -15.08
CA ALA A 153 -3.30 -5.40 -13.77
C ALA A 153 -2.12 -4.41 -13.78
N GLU A 154 -1.26 -4.47 -14.79
CA GLU A 154 -0.14 -3.52 -14.98
C GLU A 154 -0.65 -2.07 -15.06
N CYS A 155 -1.72 -1.83 -15.83
CA CYS A 155 -2.35 -0.52 -15.94
C CYS A 155 -2.88 -0.04 -14.57
N LEU A 156 -3.54 -0.92 -13.82
CA LEU A 156 -4.12 -0.58 -12.52
C LEU A 156 -3.02 -0.22 -11.52
N VAL A 157 -1.92 -0.98 -11.46
CA VAL A 157 -0.77 -0.66 -10.60
C VAL A 157 -0.16 0.69 -10.98
N GLY A 158 0.05 0.96 -12.27
CA GLY A 158 0.58 2.24 -12.74
C GLY A 158 -0.33 3.43 -12.38
N VAL A 159 -1.65 3.26 -12.51
CA VAL A 159 -2.63 4.27 -12.09
C VAL A 159 -2.59 4.49 -10.58
N ILE A 160 -2.59 3.41 -9.78
CA ILE A 160 -2.52 3.49 -8.32
C ILE A 160 -1.22 4.20 -7.89
N GLU A 161 -0.07 3.83 -8.46
CA GLU A 161 1.22 4.45 -8.18
C GLU A 161 1.20 5.95 -8.49
N ARG A 162 0.77 6.31 -9.70
CA ARG A 162 0.73 7.70 -10.16
C ARG A 162 -0.22 8.55 -9.31
N LEU A 163 -1.42 8.06 -9.03
CA LEU A 163 -2.41 8.80 -8.23
C LEU A 163 -1.99 8.91 -6.77
N THR A 164 -1.36 7.86 -6.22
CA THR A 164 -0.80 7.89 -4.87
C THR A 164 0.23 9.01 -4.74
N SER A 165 1.24 9.02 -5.62
CA SER A 165 2.31 10.03 -5.58
C SER A 165 1.81 11.46 -5.79
N GLN A 166 0.90 11.67 -6.74
CA GLN A 166 0.62 13.02 -7.27
C GLN A 166 -0.63 13.68 -6.73
N GLN A 167 -1.54 12.88 -6.18
CA GLN A 167 -2.84 13.33 -5.73
C GLN A 167 -3.03 13.00 -4.25
N LEU A 168 -2.85 11.73 -3.86
CA LEU A 168 -3.08 11.28 -2.50
C LEU A 168 -2.07 11.85 -1.50
N LEU A 169 -0.77 11.57 -1.70
CA LEU A 169 0.29 11.98 -0.75
C LEU A 169 0.50 13.51 -0.74
N THR A 170 0.04 14.20 -1.78
CA THR A 170 0.00 15.68 -1.82
C THR A 170 -1.26 16.29 -1.21
N GLY A 171 -2.23 15.47 -0.77
CA GLY A 171 -3.48 15.91 -0.16
C GLY A 171 -4.48 16.56 -1.12
N LYS A 172 -4.29 16.45 -2.45
CA LYS A 172 -5.20 17.06 -3.45
C LYS A 172 -6.53 16.33 -3.58
N ARG A 173 -6.57 15.03 -3.30
CA ARG A 173 -7.72 14.14 -3.51
C ARG A 173 -7.81 13.14 -2.36
N THR A 174 -9.03 12.75 -2.00
CA THR A 174 -9.28 11.74 -0.97
C THR A 174 -9.20 10.32 -1.55
N PRO A 175 -8.99 9.28 -0.71
CA PRO A 175 -9.01 7.88 -1.15
C PRO A 175 -10.26 7.50 -1.94
N GLU A 176 -11.43 7.87 -1.43
CA GLU A 176 -12.73 7.55 -2.06
C GLU A 176 -12.89 8.25 -3.42
N ASP A 177 -12.42 9.49 -3.53
CA ASP A 177 -12.49 10.24 -4.78
C ASP A 177 -11.61 9.64 -5.87
N LEU A 178 -10.38 9.25 -5.52
CA LEU A 178 -9.49 8.54 -6.44
C LEU A 178 -10.08 7.20 -6.86
N ALA A 179 -10.58 6.41 -5.90
CA ALA A 179 -11.19 5.12 -6.17
C ALA A 179 -12.35 5.23 -7.18
N ARG A 180 -13.23 6.23 -7.01
CA ARG A 180 -14.35 6.48 -7.93
C ARG A 180 -13.90 6.75 -9.37
N HIS A 181 -12.86 7.56 -9.54
CA HIS A 181 -12.31 7.85 -10.85
C HIS A 181 -11.67 6.62 -11.51
N VAL A 182 -10.95 5.81 -10.73
CA VAL A 182 -10.35 4.56 -11.23
C VAL A 182 -11.42 3.56 -11.64
N VAL A 183 -12.42 3.29 -10.78
CA VAL A 183 -13.52 2.37 -11.12
C VAL A 183 -14.26 2.82 -12.38
N SER A 184 -14.61 4.11 -12.47
CA SER A 184 -15.30 4.63 -13.65
C SER A 184 -14.48 4.45 -14.93
N LEU A 185 -13.15 4.68 -14.87
CA LEU A 185 -12.26 4.53 -16.01
C LEU A 185 -12.17 3.07 -16.49
N PHE A 186 -12.01 2.12 -15.58
CA PHE A 186 -11.82 0.71 -15.96
C PHE A 186 -13.13 0.00 -16.29
N MET A 187 -14.26 0.39 -15.69
CA MET A 187 -15.57 -0.22 -15.98
C MET A 187 -16.22 0.35 -17.24
N HIS A 188 -16.04 1.64 -17.51
CA HIS A 188 -16.78 2.32 -18.59
C HIS A 188 -15.87 2.94 -19.66
N GLY A 189 -14.55 2.98 -19.44
CA GLY A 189 -13.62 3.70 -20.31
C GLY A 189 -13.82 5.21 -20.26
N ILE A 190 -13.26 5.90 -21.26
CA ILE A 190 -13.39 7.37 -21.44
C ILE A 190 -14.40 7.75 -22.52
N SER A 191 -14.94 6.77 -23.26
CA SER A 191 -15.80 7.04 -24.41
C SER A 191 -17.27 7.02 -24.03
N ILE A 192 -18.05 7.94 -24.62
CA ILE A 192 -19.52 7.95 -24.56
C ILE A 192 -20.11 7.03 -25.65
N TYR A 193 -19.29 6.64 -26.64
CA TYR A 193 -19.69 5.80 -27.77
C TYR A 193 -18.86 4.51 -27.81
N PRO A 194 -19.48 3.33 -27.96
CA PRO A 194 -18.72 2.09 -28.08
C PRO A 194 -17.81 2.13 -29.32
N ALA A 195 -16.61 1.56 -29.19
CA ALA A 195 -15.76 1.31 -30.36
C ALA A 195 -16.53 0.37 -31.31
N LYS A 196 -16.60 0.75 -32.59
CA LYS A 196 -17.25 -0.05 -33.64
C LYS A 196 -16.47 -1.32 -33.94
#